data_AF-A0A4R4MXQ6-F1
#
_entry.id   AF-A0A4R4MXQ6-F1
#
_cell.length_a   1.000
_cell.length_b   1.000
_cell.length_c   1.000
_cell.angle_alpha   90.00
_cell.angle_beta   90.00
_cell.angle_gamma   90.00
#
_symmetry.space_group_name_H-M   'P 1'
#
loop_
_entity.id
_entity.type
_entity.pdbx_description
1 polymer ?
#
loop_
_entity_poly.entity_id
_entity_poly.type
_entity_poly.pdbx_seq_one_letter_code
_entity_poly.pdbx_strand_id
1 'polypeptide(L)' 'LVAEERTLRGSYLGSCVPRRDVPRFIAMYRNGTLPVDALLSGRLPLDDINEGFDHLHTAKAVRQIVTF' A
#
# COMPACT_ATOMS: atom_id res chain seq x y z
N LEU A 1 -25.84 34.84 0.14
CA LEU A 1 -24.52 34.22 0.39
C LEU A 1 -24.71 32.71 0.34
N VAL A 2 -24.29 32.06 -0.74
CA VAL A 2 -24.35 30.60 -0.85
C VAL A 2 -23.10 30.04 -0.18
N ALA A 3 -23.26 29.26 0.89
CA ALA A 3 -22.14 28.63 1.59
C ALA A 3 -21.59 27.45 0.75
N GLU A 4 -20.28 27.27 0.76
CA GLU A 4 -19.53 26.25 0.03
C GLU A 4 -20.00 24.82 0.40
N GLU A 5 -20.41 24.01 -0.58
CA GLU A 5 -20.95 22.66 -0.37
C GLU A 5 -19.84 21.62 -0.15
N ARG A 6 -19.31 21.57 1.08
CA ARG A 6 -18.28 20.59 1.47
C ARG A 6 -18.89 19.22 1.73
N THR A 7 -18.26 18.16 1.24
CA THR A 7 -18.68 16.77 1.45
C THR A 7 -17.62 15.98 2.22
N LEU A 8 -18.06 15.22 3.24
CA LEU A 8 -17.25 14.18 3.88
C LEU A 8 -17.61 12.81 3.28
N ARG A 9 -16.62 12.05 2.82
CA ARG A 9 -16.83 10.71 2.25
C ARG A 9 -15.93 9.69 2.94
N GLY A 10 -16.55 8.70 3.58
CA GLY A 10 -15.86 7.52 4.06
C GLY A 10 -15.44 6.60 2.91
N SER A 11 -14.43 5.78 3.15
CA SER A 11 -13.94 4.81 2.17
C SER A 11 -13.46 3.56 2.88
N TYR A 12 -13.86 2.41 2.36
CA TYR A 12 -13.33 1.12 2.76
C TYR A 12 -12.46 0.59 1.62
N LEU A 13 -11.19 0.25 1.90
CA LEU A 13 -10.21 -0.18 0.91
C LEU A 13 -10.09 0.76 -0.30
N GLY A 14 -10.17 2.08 -0.09
CA GLY A 14 -10.11 3.05 -1.20
C GLY A 14 -11.38 3.07 -2.08
N SER A 15 -12.50 2.49 -1.62
CA SER A 15 -13.72 2.27 -2.41
C SER A 15 -13.47 1.40 -3.65
N CYS A 16 -12.45 0.55 -3.57
CA CYS A 16 -12.00 -0.37 -4.60
C CYS A 16 -12.99 -1.52 -4.79
N VAL A 17 -13.20 -1.92 -6.04
CA VAL A 17 -13.82 -3.20 -6.41
C VAL A 17 -12.70 -4.14 -6.84
N PRO A 18 -12.26 -5.10 -6.01
CA PRO A 18 -10.99 -5.81 -6.22
C PRO A 18 -10.87 -6.50 -7.59
N ARG A 19 -11.91 -7.23 -8.02
CA ARG A 19 -11.94 -7.92 -9.32
C ARG A 19 -11.76 -6.98 -10.51
N ARG A 20 -12.16 -5.72 -10.35
CA ARG A 20 -12.17 -4.69 -11.39
C ARG A 20 -10.91 -3.83 -11.36
N ASP A 21 -10.47 -3.43 -10.17
CA ASP A 21 -9.46 -2.39 -10.00
C ASP A 21 -8.05 -2.94 -9.79
N VAL A 22 -7.89 -4.10 -9.12
CA VAL A 22 -6.56 -4.71 -8.94
C VAL A 22 -5.86 -4.98 -10.28
N PRO A 23 -6.51 -5.53 -11.33
CA PRO A 23 -5.88 -5.68 -12.64
C PRO A 23 -5.42 -4.35 -13.24
N ARG A 24 -6.13 -3.24 -12.98
CA ARG A 24 -5.74 -1.91 -13.46
C ARG A 24 -4.54 -1.36 -12.72
N PHE A 25 -4.48 -1.52 -11.39
CA PHE A 25 -3.31 -1.13 -10.62
C PHE A 25 -2.05 -1.89 -11.06
N ILE A 26 -2.17 -3.18 -11.36
CA ILE A 26 -1.07 -3.97 -11.93
C ILE A 26 -0.64 -3.41 -13.28
N ALA A 27 -1.59 -3.03 -14.16
CA ALA A 27 -1.26 -2.41 -15.44
C ALA A 27 -0.54 -1.06 -15.27
N MET A 28 -0.98 -0.23 -14.32
CA MET A 28 -0.34 1.03 -13.94
C MET A 28 1.07 0.84 -13.34
N TYR A 29 1.28 -0.22 -12.57
CA TYR A 29 2.61 -0.55 -12.09
C TYR A 29 3.53 -0.93 -13.26
N ARG A 30 3.06 -1.82 -14.14
CA ARG A 30 3.84 -2.31 -15.28
C ARG A 30 4.17 -1.22 -16.31
N ASN A 31 3.30 -0.22 -16.47
CA ASN A 31 3.54 0.91 -17.38
C ASN A 31 4.30 2.07 -16.72
N GLY A 32 4.68 1.95 -15.44
CA GLY A 32 5.45 2.94 -14.69
C GLY A 32 4.64 4.11 -14.12
N THR A 33 3.32 4.16 -14.28
CA THR A 33 2.51 5.27 -13.73
C THR A 33 2.14 5.10 -12.26
N LEU A 34 2.36 3.91 -11.69
CA LEU A 34 2.21 3.63 -10.26
C LEU A 34 3.53 3.12 -9.67
N PRO A 35 4.31 3.96 -8.95
CA PRO A 35 5.64 3.61 -8.45
C PRO A 35 5.57 2.78 -7.15
N VAL A 36 5.03 1.56 -7.23
CA VAL A 36 4.86 0.67 -6.06
C VAL A 36 6.19 0.36 -5.38
N ASP A 37 7.28 0.22 -6.16
CA ASP A 37 8.61 -0.14 -5.65
C ASP A 37 9.19 0.92 -4.70
N ALA A 38 8.73 2.18 -4.79
CA ALA A 38 9.15 3.24 -3.87
C ALA A 38 8.70 3.00 -2.42
N LEU A 39 7.73 2.11 -2.20
CA LEU A 39 7.26 1.73 -0.86
C LEU A 39 8.14 0.66 -0.22
N LEU A 40 8.94 -0.06 -1.01
CA LEU A 40 9.74 -1.18 -0.53
C LEU A 40 10.91 -0.69 0.32
N SER A 41 10.86 -0.96 1.62
CA SER A 41 11.90 -0.59 2.58
C SER A 41 12.84 -1.74 2.95
N GLY A 42 12.54 -2.99 2.56
CA GLY A 42 13.43 -4.12 2.84
C GLY A 42 12.89 -5.49 2.41
N ARG A 43 13.74 -6.51 2.54
CA ARG A 43 13.41 -7.92 2.36
C ARG A 43 13.94 -8.70 3.56
N LEU A 44 13.22 -9.73 4.00
CA LEU A 44 13.66 -10.66 5.04
C LEU A 44 13.19 -12.08 4.75
N PRO A 45 13.91 -13.12 5.17
CA PRO A 45 13.40 -14.49 5.11
C PRO A 45 12.26 -14.70 6.11
N LEU A 46 11.44 -15.73 5.89
CA LEU A 46 10.35 -16.08 6.80
C LEU A 46 10.83 -16.40 8.22
N ASP A 47 12.05 -16.93 8.36
CA ASP A 47 12.67 -17.24 9.66
C ASP A 47 12.84 -15.99 10.55
N ASP A 48 12.99 -14.81 9.95
CA ASP A 48 13.20 -13.54 10.65
C ASP A 48 11.89 -12.73 10.81
N ILE A 49 10.72 -13.37 10.68
CA ILE A 49 9.43 -12.68 10.65
C ILE A 49 9.19 -11.77 11.87
N ASN A 50 9.66 -12.18 13.05
CA ASN A 50 9.52 -11.39 14.28
C ASN A 50 10.32 -10.09 14.23
N GLU A 51 11.53 -10.12 13.69
CA GLU A 51 12.33 -8.90 13.47
C GLU A 51 11.62 -7.96 12.47
N GLY A 52 10.94 -8.52 11.46
CA GLY A 52 10.07 -7.76 10.56
C GLY A 52 8.97 -6.99 11.30
N PHE A 53 8.34 -7.59 12.31
CA PHE A 53 7.36 -6.91 13.15
C PHE A 53 7.98 -5.83 14.04
N ASP A 54 9.18 -6.05 14.57
CA ASP A 54 9.91 -5.05 15.37
C ASP A 54 10.28 -3.81 14.53
N HIS A 55 10.68 -4.02 13.27
CA HIS A 55 10.94 -2.93 12.31
C HIS A 55 9.68 -2.11 12.01
N LEU A 56 8.53 -2.76 11.88
CA LEU A 56 7.24 -2.08 11.71
C LEU A 56 6.87 -1.27 12.96
N HIS A 57 7.01 -1.86 14.16
CA HIS A 57 6.69 -1.21 15.43
C HIS A 57 7.54 0.05 15.68
N THR A 58 8.83 -0.03 15.34
CA THR A 58 9.79 1.06 15.51
C THR A 58 9.81 2.07 14.36
N ALA A 59 8.88 1.96 13.40
CA ALA A 59 8.79 2.81 12.20
C ALA A 59 10.07 2.82 11.34
N LYS A 60 10.89 1.77 11.42
CA LYS A 60 12.08 1.57 10.58
C LYS A 60 11.74 0.99 9.21
N ALA A 61 10.54 0.46 9.05
CA ALA A 61 10.04 -0.11 7.80
C ALA A 61 8.69 0.49 7.40
N VAL A 62 8.51 0.66 6.08
CA VAL A 62 7.23 1.02 5.44
C VAL A 62 6.58 -0.23 4.87
N ARG A 63 7.31 -0.97 4.03
CA ARG A 63 6.87 -2.25 3.45
C ARG A 63 8.06 -3.18 3.32
N GLN A 64 7.92 -4.38 3.88
CA GLN A 64 8.91 -5.44 3.72
C GLN A 64 8.33 -6.60 2.91
N ILE A 65 9.15 -7.21 2.07
CA ILE A 65 8.82 -8.47 1.38
C ILE A 65 9.42 -9.63 2.17
N VAL A 66 8.57 -10.58 2.54
CA VAL A 66 9.00 -11.85 3.13
C VAL A 66 9.36 -12.81 2.01
N THR A 67 10.54 -13.42 2.09
CA THR A 67 11.05 -14.42 1.15
C THR A 67 11.02 -15.81 1.76
N PHE A 68 10.88 -16.84 0.93
CA PHE A 68 10.75 -18.25 1.31
C PHE A 68 11.80 -19.10 0.59
#